data_AF-A0AAW6KIX1-F1
#
_entry.id   AF-A0AAW6KIX1-F1
#
_cell.length_a   1.000
_cell.length_b   1.000
_cell.length_c   1.000
_cell.angle_alpha   90.00
_cell.angle_beta   90.00
_cell.angle_gamma   90.00
#
_symmetry.space_group_name_H-M   'P 1'
#
loop_
_entity.id
_entity.type
_entity.pdbx_description
1 polymer ?
#
loop_
_entity_poly.entity_id
_entity_poly.type
_entity_poly.pdbx_seq_one_letter_code
_entity_poly.pdbx_strand_id
1 'polypeptide(L)'
;LLFRKYFSQQDRNAGLVNFILGATHITEGAIPFAAKKPIPVIPILMIGSSISAILTYSFAVQVPAPHGGFLVLPVVTGAFQWVL
;
A
#
# COMPACT_ATOMS: atom_id res chain seq x y z
N LEU A 1 9.37 -9.23 -3.96
CA LEU A 1 9.49 -9.24 -5.44
C LEU A 1 10.76 -8.51 -5.91
N LEU A 2 11.17 -7.40 -5.29
CA LEU A 2 12.57 -6.93 -5.27
C LEU A 2 13.33 -7.45 -4.04
N PHE A 3 14.67 -7.45 -4.08
CA PHE A 3 15.57 -7.79 -2.96
C PHE A 3 15.40 -9.19 -2.33
N ARG A 4 15.19 -10.21 -3.17
CA ARG A 4 14.99 -11.62 -2.74
C ARG A 4 16.00 -12.09 -1.69
N LYS A 5 17.29 -11.71 -1.79
CA LYS A 5 18.36 -12.10 -0.84
C LYS A 5 18.05 -11.78 0.64
N TYR A 6 17.26 -10.74 0.93
CA TYR A 6 17.03 -10.25 2.29
C TYR A 6 15.76 -10.80 2.96
N PHE A 7 14.97 -11.60 2.23
CA PHE A 7 13.67 -12.13 2.68
C PHE A 7 13.62 -13.65 2.59
N SER A 8 13.09 -14.30 3.64
CA SER A 8 12.86 -15.75 3.68
C SER A 8 11.79 -16.16 2.66
N GLN A 9 11.67 -17.46 2.36
CA GLN A 9 10.58 -17.94 1.50
C GLN A 9 9.20 -17.63 2.09
N GLN A 10 9.04 -17.76 3.41
CA GLN A 10 7.81 -17.38 4.11
C GLN A 10 7.50 -15.89 3.97
N ASP A 11 8.49 -15.01 4.16
CA ASP A 11 8.30 -13.56 4.03
C ASP A 11 7.88 -13.17 2.61
N ARG A 12 8.36 -13.90 1.59
CA ARG A 12 7.99 -13.67 0.18
C ARG A 12 6.57 -14.11 -0.13
N ASN A 13 6.15 -15.27 0.37
CA ASN A 13 4.79 -15.77 0.20
C ASN A 13 3.79 -14.85 0.91
N ALA A 14 4.07 -14.50 2.17
CA ALA A 14 3.27 -13.52 2.91
C ALA A 14 3.23 -12.15 2.23
N GLY A 15 4.36 -11.69 1.68
CA GLY A 15 4.41 -10.41 0.96
C GLY A 15 3.55 -10.39 -0.31
N LEU A 16 3.41 -11.50 -1.02
CA LEU A 16 2.56 -11.59 -2.21
C LEU A 16 1.07 -11.59 -1.82
N VAL A 17 0.71 -12.34 -0.78
CA VAL A 17 -0.66 -12.31 -0.23
C VAL A 17 -1.00 -10.90 0.27
N ASN A 18 -0.10 -10.28 1.03
CA ASN A 18 -0.29 -8.94 1.57
C ASN A 18 -0.36 -7.86 0.49
N PHE A 19 0.28 -8.06 -0.66
CA PHE A 19 0.16 -7.14 -1.79
C PHE A 19 -1.28 -7.13 -2.35
N ILE A 20 -1.88 -8.30 -2.52
CA ILE A 20 -3.26 -8.43 -2.98
C ILE A 20 -4.24 -7.88 -1.93
N LEU A 21 -4.03 -8.25 -0.66
CA LEU A 21 -4.86 -7.76 0.45
C LEU A 21 -4.75 -6.24 0.61
N GLY A 22 -3.55 -5.67 0.52
CA GLY A 22 -3.34 -4.23 0.59
C GLY A 22 -4.05 -3.49 -0.54
N ALA A 23 -4.06 -4.08 -1.75
CA ALA A 23 -4.84 -3.53 -2.87
C ALA A 23 -6.35 -3.53 -2.58
N THR A 24 -6.87 -4.41 -1.73
CA THR A 24 -8.27 -4.40 -1.28
C THR A 24 -8.49 -3.64 0.03
N HIS A 25 -7.55 -2.78 0.44
CA HIS A 25 -7.60 -1.99 1.69
C HIS A 25 -7.40 -2.78 2.99
N ILE A 26 -6.89 -4.01 2.90
CA ILE A 26 -6.55 -4.85 4.05
C ILE A 26 -5.05 -4.68 4.32
N THR A 27 -4.70 -3.91 5.35
CA THR A 27 -3.31 -3.50 5.66
C THR A 27 -2.72 -4.19 6.89
N GLU A 28 -3.49 -5.05 7.54
CA GLU A 28 -3.12 -5.83 8.73
C GLU A 28 -1.91 -6.71 8.47
N GLY A 29 -1.74 -7.15 7.22
CA GLY A 29 -0.57 -7.88 6.76
C GLY A 29 0.75 -7.14 6.94
N ALA A 30 0.75 -5.81 7.07
CA ALA A 30 1.97 -5.01 7.30
C ALA A 30 2.47 -5.07 8.76
N ILE A 31 1.58 -5.33 9.73
CA ILE A 31 1.90 -5.40 11.17
C ILE A 31 3.02 -6.41 11.47
N PRO A 32 2.95 -7.69 11.04
CA PRO A 32 4.01 -8.65 11.32
C PRO A 32 5.36 -8.27 10.68
N PHE A 33 5.36 -7.54 9.57
CA PHE A 33 6.58 -7.05 8.93
C PHE A 33 7.21 -5.91 9.73
N ALA A 34 6.39 -4.97 10.21
CA ALA A 34 6.84 -3.89 11.08
C ALA A 34 7.33 -4.40 12.44
N ALA A 35 6.63 -5.38 13.04
CA ALA A 35 7.03 -6.00 14.30
C ALA A 35 8.37 -6.74 14.20
N LYS A 36 8.63 -7.42 13.06
CA LYS A 36 9.88 -8.16 12.83
C LYS A 36 11.09 -7.24 12.62
N LYS A 37 10.92 -6.11 11.91
CA LYS A 37 12.00 -5.15 11.59
C LYS A 37 11.48 -3.70 11.57
N PRO A 38 11.29 -3.07 12.74
CA PRO A 38 10.62 -1.76 12.82
C PRO A 38 11.43 -0.63 12.21
N ILE A 39 12.75 -0.59 12.45
CA ILE A 39 13.65 0.50 12.04
C ILE A 39 13.61 0.74 10.52
N PRO A 40 13.74 -0.27 9.64
CA PRO A 40 13.64 -0.03 8.20
C PRO A 40 12.18 0.00 7.70
N VAL A 41 11.26 -0.78 8.29
CA VAL A 41 9.91 -0.95 7.71
C VAL A 41 9.03 0.28 7.96
N ILE A 42 9.01 0.81 9.18
CA ILE A 42 8.12 1.93 9.54
C ILE A 42 8.43 3.18 8.69
N PRO A 43 9.69 3.64 8.56
CA PRO A 43 9.99 4.81 7.75
C PRO A 43 9.62 4.63 6.27
N ILE A 44 9.84 3.44 5.72
CA ILE A 44 9.45 3.12 4.34
C ILE A 44 7.94 3.20 4.14
N LEU A 45 7.16 2.68 5.10
CA LEU A 45 5.69 2.79 5.06
C LEU A 45 5.25 4.26 5.14
N MET A 46 5.83 5.03 6.07
CA MET A 46 5.52 6.45 6.24
C MET A 46 5.83 7.26 4.98
N ILE A 47 7.00 7.05 4.36
CA ILE A 47 7.40 7.73 3.13
C ILE A 47 6.44 7.37 1.98
N GLY A 48 6.12 6.08 1.81
CA GLY A 48 5.18 5.63 0.78
C GLY A 48 3.79 6.26 0.93
N SER A 49 3.23 6.23 2.16
CA SER A 49 1.94 6.86 2.46
C SER A 49 1.96 8.37 2.25
N SER A 50 3.07 9.04 2.59
CA SER A 50 3.21 10.49 2.41
C SER A 50 3.23 10.88 0.93
N ILE A 51 3.96 10.13 0.10
CA ILE A 51 4.00 10.36 -1.36
C ILE A 51 2.62 10.15 -1.96
N SER A 52 1.92 9.08 -1.58
CA SER A 52 0.55 8.81 -2.06
C SER A 52 -0.43 9.92 -1.66
N ALA A 53 -0.34 10.43 -0.43
CA ALA A 53 -1.16 11.55 0.03
C ALA A 53 -0.87 12.83 -0.78
N ILE A 54 0.40 13.18 -0.98
CA ILE A 54 0.80 14.37 -1.75
C ILE A 54 0.28 14.29 -3.19
N LEU A 55 0.41 13.13 -3.85
CA LEU A 55 -0.09 12.93 -5.22
C LEU A 55 -1.61 13.06 -5.28
N THR A 56 -2.33 12.46 -4.32
CA THR A 56 -3.79 12.55 -4.25
C THR A 56 -4.26 14.01 -4.14
N TYR A 57 -3.62 14.80 -3.27
CA TYR A 57 -3.93 16.22 -3.14
C TYR A 57 -3.52 17.04 -4.37
N SER A 58 -2.37 16.74 -4.97
CA SER A 58 -1.85 17.47 -6.13
C SER A 58 -2.71 17.26 -7.37
N PHE A 59 -3.25 16.06 -7.56
CA PHE A 59 -4.15 15.73 -8.67
C PHE A 59 -5.62 16.04 -8.37
N ALA A 60 -5.94 16.63 -7.20
CA ALA A 60 -7.29 16.93 -6.75
C ALA A 60 -8.24 15.71 -6.83
N VAL A 61 -7.71 14.51 -6.58
CA VAL A 61 -8.46 13.26 -6.63
C VAL A 61 -9.36 13.15 -5.40
N GLN A 62 -10.65 12.92 -5.64
CA GLN A 62 -11.67 12.71 -4.62
C GLN A 62 -12.16 11.26 -4.66
N VAL A 63 -12.22 10.66 -3.46
CA VAL A 63 -12.75 9.32 -3.21
C VAL A 63 -14.02 9.45 -2.36
N PRO A 64 -15.22 9.29 -2.93
CA PRO A 64 -16.48 9.39 -2.17
C PRO A 64 -16.79 8.14 -1.33
N ALA A 65 -16.02 7.05 -1.49
CA ALA A 65 -16.20 5.82 -0.75
C ALA A 65 -15.59 5.91 0.66
N PRO A 66 -16.25 5.36 1.70
CA PRO A 66 -15.75 5.36 3.09
C PRO A 66 -14.66 4.30 3.34
N HIS A 67 -14.43 3.40 2.38
CA HIS A 67 -13.38 2.39 2.39
C HIS A 67 -12.42 2.67 1.23
N GLY A 68 -11.17 2.21 1.28
CA GLY A 68 -10.20 2.38 0.19
C GLY A 68 -10.04 1.14 -0.70
N GLY A 69 -8.89 1.06 -1.37
CA GLY A 69 -8.49 -0.06 -2.22
C GLY A 69 -8.93 0.05 -3.68
N PHE A 70 -8.43 -0.82 -4.54
CA PHE A 70 -8.72 -0.86 -5.98
C PHE A 70 -10.20 -1.03 -6.30
N LEU A 71 -11.01 -1.49 -5.33
CA LEU A 71 -12.46 -1.59 -5.45
C LEU A 71 -13.15 -0.23 -5.58
N VAL A 72 -12.52 0.87 -5.18
CA VAL A 72 -13.10 2.22 -5.29
C VAL A 72 -12.89 2.88 -6.65
N LEU A 73 -12.07 2.29 -7.53
CA LEU A 73 -11.78 2.83 -8.85
C LEU A 73 -12.99 3.30 -9.67
N PRO A 74 -14.14 2.59 -9.67
CA PRO A 74 -15.32 3.03 -10.45
C PRO A 74 -15.94 4.34 -9.95
N VAL A 75 -15.67 4.71 -8.70
CA VAL A 75 -16.32 5.83 -8.00
C VAL A 75 -15.36 7.01 -7.79
N VAL A 76 -14.07 6.83 -8.08
CA VAL A 76 -13.03 7.83 -7.91
C VAL A 76 -13.00 8.81 -9.07
N THR A 77 -12.83 10.09 -8.75
CA THR A 77 -12.56 11.15 -9.74
C THR A 77 -11.13 11.05 -10.23
N GLY A 78 -10.91 11.10 -11.55
CA GLY A 78 -9.55 10.99 -12.10
C GLY A 78 -8.93 9.59 -11.89
N ALA A 79 -9.67 8.52 -12.22
CA ALA A 79 -9.25 7.13 -12.01
C ALA A 79 -7.81 6.80 -12.49
N PHE A 80 -7.38 7.39 -13.63
CA PHE A 80 -6.01 7.22 -14.10
C PHE A 80 -4.97 7.88 -13.18
N GLN A 81 -5.26 9.07 -12.66
CA GLN A 81 -4.40 9.80 -11.74
C GLN A 81 -4.35 9.17 -10.35
N TRP A 82 -5.43 8.48 -9.93
CA TRP A 82 -5.46 7.74 -8.66
C TRP A 82 -4.58 6.49 -8.69
N VAL A 83 -4.42 5.85 -9.85
CA VAL A 83 -3.57 4.66 -10.02
C VAL A 83 -2.08 5.01 -10.11
N LEU A 84 -1.77 6.24 -10.52
CA LEU A 84 -0.43 6.72 -10.89
C LEU A 84 0.35 7.23 -9.67
#